data_AF-A0A957IKX0-F1
#
_entry.id   AF-A0A957IKX0-F1
#
_cell.length_a   1.000
_cell.length_b   1.000
_cell.length_c   1.000
_cell.angle_alpha   90.00
_cell.angle_beta   90.00
_cell.angle_gamma   90.00
#
_symmetry.space_group_name_H-M   'P 1'
#
loop_
_entity.id
_entity.type
_entity.pdbx_description
1 polymer ?
#
loop_
_entity_poly.entity_id
_entity_poly.type
_entity_poly.pdbx_seq_one_letter_code
_entity_poly.pdbx_strand_id
1 'polypeptide(L)' 'MNFLYLNSDKMGEGDPELGRKLLLVFLEKLAASDVTIDVVGCVNNGIFLTTAPDSPALASLRQLEAKGARIASCG' A
#
# COMPACT_ATOMS: atom_id res chain seq x y z
N MET A 1 -4.19 -6.18 16.50
CA MET A 1 -4.52 -6.43 15.09
C MET A 1 -4.46 -5.10 14.37
N ASN A 2 -3.40 -4.86 13.62
CA ASN A 2 -3.12 -3.65 12.87
C ASN A 2 -3.62 -3.84 11.43
N PHE A 3 -4.67 -3.10 11.09
CA PHE A 3 -5.26 -3.09 9.76
C PHE A 3 -4.82 -1.81 9.03
N LEU A 4 -4.03 -1.94 7.98
CA LEU A 4 -3.68 -0.85 7.10
C LEU A 4 -4.77 -0.68 6.04
N TYR A 5 -5.54 0.41 6.16
CA TYR A 5 -6.62 0.72 5.23
C TYR A 5 -6.14 1.69 4.15
N LEU A 6 -6.16 1.26 2.89
CA LEU A 6 -5.76 2.03 1.72
C LEU A 6 -6.98 2.24 0.82
N ASN A 7 -7.59 3.43 0.92
CA ASN A 7 -8.74 3.81 0.10
C ASN A 7 -8.37 4.63 -1.15
N SER A 8 -7.08 4.84 -1.40
CA SER A 8 -6.58 5.76 -2.43
C SER A 8 -5.24 5.24 -2.96
N ASP A 9 -4.94 5.54 -4.23
CA ASP A 9 -3.64 5.30 -4.87
C ASP A 9 -2.65 6.46 -4.64
N LYS A 10 -3.06 7.51 -3.93
CA LYS A 10 -2.24 8.69 -3.60
C LYS A 10 -2.43 9.13 -2.15
N MET A 11 -1.41 9.78 -1.59
CA MET A 11 -1.47 10.41 -0.27
C MET A 11 -1.87 11.89 -0.38
N GLY A 12 -2.95 12.27 0.33
CA GLY A 12 -3.46 13.64 0.35
C GLY A 12 -4.19 14.07 -0.93
N GLU A 13 -4.67 15.32 -0.93
CA GLU A 13 -5.46 15.93 -2.02
C GLU A 13 -4.72 17.04 -2.78
N GLY A 14 -3.41 17.17 -2.55
CA GLY A 14 -2.56 18.11 -3.29
C GLY A 14 -2.19 17.60 -4.68
N ASP A 15 -0.96 17.90 -5.11
CA ASP A 15 -0.44 17.43 -6.40
C ASP A 15 -0.52 15.90 -6.52
N PRO A 16 -1.20 15.35 -7.56
CA PRO A 16 -1.41 13.91 -7.67
C PRO A 16 -0.13 13.09 -7.86
N GLU A 17 0.85 13.60 -8.62
CA GLU A 17 2.10 12.88 -8.86
C GLU A 17 2.93 12.80 -7.58
N LEU A 18 3.01 13.92 -6.84
CA LEU A 18 3.65 13.96 -5.53
C LEU A 18 2.94 13.03 -4.55
N GLY A 19 1.60 13.07 -4.50
CA GLY A 19 0.80 12.20 -3.63
C GLY A 19 1.06 10.71 -3.86
N ARG A 20 1.21 10.28 -5.13
CA ARG A 20 1.60 8.90 -5.47
C ARG A 20 3.01 8.57 -4.99
N LYS A 21 3.99 9.45 -5.24
CA LYS A 21 5.37 9.26 -4.77
C LYS A 21 5.43 9.12 -3.25
N LEU A 22 4.71 9.97 -2.52
CA LEU A 22 4.65 9.94 -1.06
C LEU A 22 4.05 8.63 -0.54
N LEU A 23 2.96 8.14 -1.14
CA LEU A 23 2.36 6.86 -0.76
C LEU A 23 3.34 5.69 -0.98
N LEU A 24 4.05 5.68 -2.11
CA LEU A 24 5.04 4.65 -2.40
C LEU A 24 6.18 4.65 -1.38
N VAL A 25 6.75 5.83 -1.08
CA VAL A 25 7.80 5.97 -0.05
C VAL A 25 7.27 5.54 1.31
N PHE A 26 6.04 5.90 1.66
CA PHE A 26 5.42 5.47 2.91
C PHE A 26 5.34 3.94 3.01
N LEU A 27 4.85 3.27 1.96
CA LEU A 27 4.76 1.81 1.93
C LEU A 27 6.14 1.14 1.99
N GLU A 28 7.14 1.69 1.28
CA GLU A 28 8.53 1.22 1.35
C GLU A 28 9.08 1.32 2.78
N LYS A 29 8.95 2.47 3.44
CA LYS A 29 9.45 2.66 4.81
C LYS A 29 8.69 1.81 5.82
N LEU A 30 7.38 1.68 5.66
CA LEU A 30 6.57 0.81 6.51
C LEU A 30 7.02 -0.65 6.37
N ALA A 31 7.18 -1.13 5.13
CA ALA A 31 7.63 -2.49 4.84
C ALA A 31 9.06 -2.77 5.35
N ALA A 32 9.93 -1.76 5.37
CA ALA A 32 11.29 -1.86 5.93
C ALA A 32 11.35 -1.74 7.47
N SER A 33 10.33 -1.16 8.11
CA SER A 33 10.30 -0.93 9.56
C SER A 33 9.99 -2.18 10.38
N ASP A 34 10.12 -2.07 11.71
CA ASP A 34 9.73 -3.09 12.68
C ASP A 34 8.22 -3.08 13.02
N VAL A 35 7.43 -2.21 12.38
CA VAL A 35 5.98 -2.17 12.57
C VAL A 35 5.34 -3.41 11.96
N THR A 36 4.55 -4.13 12.76
CA THR A 36 3.78 -5.28 12.31
C THR A 36 2.43 -4.85 11.76
N ILE A 37 2.08 -5.34 10.57
CA ILE A 37 0.76 -5.15 9.94
C ILE A 37 0.16 -6.53 9.75
N ASP A 38 -1.07 -6.73 10.23
CA ASP A 38 -1.75 -8.01 10.13
C ASP A 38 -2.52 -8.12 8.81
N VAL A 39 -3.12 -7.01 8.36
CA VAL A 39 -3.91 -6.96 7.13
C VAL A 39 -3.68 -5.63 6.40
N VAL A 40 -3.52 -5.70 5.08
CA VAL A 40 -3.58 -4.53 4.19
C VAL A 40 -4.85 -4.64 3.35
N GLY A 41 -5.78 -3.70 3.54
CA GLY A 41 -7.01 -3.61 2.78
C GLY A 41 -6.94 -2.52 1.71
N CYS A 42 -6.98 -2.92 0.44
CA CYS A 42 -7.03 -2.02 -0.72
C CYS A 42 -8.47 -1.91 -1.24
N VAL A 43 -9.05 -0.71 -1.16
CA VAL A 43 -10.42 -0.43 -1.59
C VAL A 43 -10.49 0.89 -2.36
N ASN A 44 -11.63 1.15 -3.04
CA ASN A 44 -11.80 2.31 -3.92
C ASN A 44 -10.63 2.40 -4.92
N ASN A 45 -9.98 3.56 -5.06
CA ASN A 45 -8.82 3.72 -5.93
C ASN A 45 -7.57 2.99 -5.40
N GLY A 46 -7.55 2.57 -4.13
CA GLY A 46 -6.47 1.76 -3.56
C GLY A 46 -6.30 0.41 -4.23
N ILE A 47 -7.32 -0.12 -4.93
CA ILE A 47 -7.20 -1.37 -5.71
C ILE A 47 -6.14 -1.27 -6.81
N PHE A 48 -5.84 -0.07 -7.31
CA PHE A 48 -4.83 0.10 -8.36
C PHE A 48 -3.41 -0.15 -7.87
N LEU A 49 -3.18 -0.12 -6.54
CA LEU A 49 -1.90 -0.48 -5.94
C LEU A 49 -1.57 -1.97 -6.14
N THR A 50 -2.59 -2.82 -6.25
CA THR A 50 -2.47 -4.28 -6.43
C THR A 50 -2.77 -4.75 -7.86
N THR A 51 -3.56 -4.01 -8.63
CA THR A 51 -4.06 -4.46 -9.95
C THR A 51 -3.36 -3.80 -11.14
N ALA A 52 -2.71 -2.64 -10.98
CA ALA A 52 -2.03 -2.00 -12.10
C ALA A 52 -0.80 -2.81 -12.54
N PRO A 53 -0.61 -3.04 -13.86
CA PRO A 53 0.60 -3.65 -14.39
C PRO A 53 1.83 -2.87 -13.90
N ASP A 54 2.78 -3.58 -13.30
CA ASP A 54 4.04 -3.02 -12.78
C ASP A 54 3.88 -1.92 -11.72
N SER A 55 2.80 -1.93 -10.94
CA SER A 55 2.62 -1.03 -9.80
C SER A 55 3.86 -1.07 -8.88
N PRO A 56 4.55 0.06 -8.67
CA PRO A 56 5.72 0.11 -7.79
C PRO A 56 5.41 -0.26 -6.33
N ALA A 57 4.13 -0.18 -5.94
CA ALA A 57 3.68 -0.57 -4.61
C ALA A 57 3.75 -2.09 -4.38
N LEU A 58 3.73 -2.91 -5.43
CA LEU A 58 3.73 -4.38 -5.33
C LEU A 58 4.97 -4.91 -4.60
N ALA A 59 6.13 -4.27 -4.74
CA ALA A 59 7.34 -4.67 -4.03
C ALA A 59 7.16 -4.54 -2.51
N SER A 60 6.68 -3.38 -2.05
CA SER A 60 6.41 -3.12 -0.63
C SER A 60 5.28 -4.00 -0.08
N LEU A 61 4.21 -4.21 -0.85
CA LEU A 61 3.11 -5.09 -0.46
C LEU A 61 3.55 -6.56 -0.30
N ARG A 62 4.40 -7.05 -1.21
CA ARG A 62 5.00 -8.39 -1.08
C ARG A 62 5.93 -8.51 0.11
N GLN A 63 6.67 -7.45 0.45
CA GLN A 63 7.51 -7.44 1.65
C GLN A 63 6.67 -7.47 2.93
N LEU A 64 5.56 -6.74 2.98
CA LEU A 64 4.60 -6.82 4.08
C LEU A 64 3.97 -8.22 4.17
N GLU A 65 3.63 -8.83 3.04
CA GLU A 65 3.11 -10.21 2.99
C GLU A 65 4.14 -11.23 3.49
N ALA A 66 5.41 -11.09 3.10
CA ALA A 66 6.51 -11.92 3.60
C ALA A 66 6.74 -11.77 5.11
N LYS A 67 6.37 -10.62 5.69
CA LYS A 67 6.36 -10.37 7.15
C LYS A 67 5.10 -10.89 7.85
N GLY A 68 4.17 -11.52 7.12
CA GLY A 68 2.97 -12.15 7.65
C GLY A 68 1.68 -11.35 7.46
N ALA A 69 1.72 -10.20 6.78
CA ALA A 69 0.50 -9.44 6.50
C ALA A 69 -0.36 -10.15 5.46
N ARG A 70 -1.68 -10.18 5.66
CA ARG A 70 -2.63 -10.60 4.62
C ARG A 70 -2.96 -9.41 3.72
N ILE A 71 -2.77 -9.55 2.42
CA ILE A 71 -3.21 -8.54 1.44
C ILE A 71 -4.63 -8.88 0.97
N ALA A 72 -5.54 -7.90 1.04
CA ALA A 72 -6.93 -8.04 0.58
C ALA A 72 -7.27 -6.87 -0.36
N SER A 73 -7.62 -7.19 -1.61
CA SER A 73 -8.06 -6.25 -2.64
C SER A 73 -9.48 -6.60 -3.08
N CYS A 74 -10.35 -5.61 -3.23
CA CYS A 74 -11.73 -5.81 -3.75
C CYS A 74 -11.83 -5.72 -5.28
N GLY A 75 -10.71 -5.71 -5.99
CA GLY A 75 -10.61 -5.69 -7.46
C GLY A 75 -9.44 -6.53 -7.96
#